data_AF-A0A2Z5PCV0-F1
#
_entry.id   AF-A0A2Z5PCV0-F1
#
_cell.length_a   1.000
_cell.length_b   1.000
_cell.length_c   1.000
_cell.angle_alpha   90.00
_cell.angle_beta   90.00
_cell.angle_gamma   90.00
#
_symmetry.space_group_name_H-M   'P 1'
#
loop_
_entity.id
_entity.type
_entity.pdbx_description
1 polymer ?
#
loop_
_entity_poly.entity_id
_entity_poly.type
_entity_poly.pdbx_seq_one_letter_code
_entity_poly.pdbx_strand_id
1 'polypeptide(L)'
;MFGPKKVIIVVGLNKLCKDVETAFERIKMQAAPKNMKRLGFLNPCIKTGYCVNCDAETRACRIYSVIKRRPMLTDMTVIVVGKSLGF
;
A
#
# COMPACT_ATOMS: atom_id res chain seq x y z
N MET A 1 -16.46 -6.26 -3.15
CA MET A 1 -15.72 -5.11 -2.59
C MET A 1 -16.74 -4.18 -1.97
N PHE A 2 -16.67 -4.01 -0.66
CA PHE A 2 -17.61 -3.22 0.13
C PHE A 2 -16.96 -1.89 0.47
N GLY A 3 -17.73 -0.81 0.51
CA GLY A 3 -17.17 0.49 0.82
C GLY A 3 -18.17 1.63 0.65
N PRO A 4 -17.73 2.87 0.93
CA PRO A 4 -18.54 4.06 0.78
C PRO A 4 -19.09 4.21 -0.64
N LYS A 5 -20.23 4.93 -0.79
CA LYS A 5 -20.81 5.26 -2.10
C LYS A 5 -19.84 6.06 -2.98
N LYS A 6 -19.01 6.90 -2.37
CA LYS A 6 -18.00 7.74 -3.02
C LYS A 6 -16.64 7.59 -2.34
N VAL A 7 -15.60 7.34 -3.14
CA VAL A 7 -14.21 7.14 -2.69
C VAL A 7 -13.29 8.04 -3.50
N ILE A 8 -12.51 8.87 -2.81
CA ILE A 8 -11.46 9.69 -3.41
C ILE A 8 -10.12 9.17 -2.92
N ILE A 9 -9.28 8.70 -3.84
CA ILE A 9 -7.94 8.19 -3.56
C ILE A 9 -6.93 9.26 -3.99
N VAL A 10 -6.17 9.80 -3.04
CA VAL A 10 -5.11 10.79 -3.32
C VAL A 10 -3.76 10.11 -3.15
N VAL A 11 -2.95 10.10 -4.22
CA VAL A 11 -1.63 9.46 -4.23
C VAL A 11 -0.56 10.40 -4.77
N GLY A 12 0.66 10.27 -4.25
CA GLY A 12 1.82 10.98 -4.76
C GLY A 12 2.47 10.25 -5.93
N LEU A 13 3.28 10.98 -6.71
CA LEU A 13 4.02 10.45 -7.85
C LEU A 13 4.92 9.26 -7.47
N ASN A 14 5.41 9.23 -6.23
CA ASN A 14 6.22 8.15 -5.66
C ASN A 14 5.49 6.80 -5.54
N LYS A 15 4.20 6.72 -5.88
CA LYS A 15 3.38 5.50 -5.87
C LYS A 15 3.05 4.94 -7.25
N LEU A 16 3.50 5.61 -8.33
CA LEU A 16 3.36 5.08 -9.69
C LEU A 16 4.41 4.00 -9.95
N CYS A 17 3.98 2.88 -10.52
CA CYS A 17 4.82 1.74 -10.88
C CYS A 17 4.57 1.37 -12.34
N LYS A 18 5.56 0.76 -12.98
CA LYS A 18 5.48 0.35 -14.39
C LYS A 18 4.40 -0.73 -14.60
N ASP A 19 4.28 -1.63 -13.63
CA ASP A 19 3.42 -2.80 -13.68
C ASP A 19 3.03 -3.26 -12.26
N VAL A 20 2.23 -4.33 -12.20
CA VAL A 20 1.72 -4.87 -10.94
C VAL A 20 2.82 -5.52 -10.11
N GLU A 21 3.81 -6.13 -10.75
CA GLU A 21 4.93 -6.80 -10.07
C GLU A 21 5.80 -5.78 -9.33
N THR A 22 6.25 -4.74 -10.04
CA THR A 22 6.99 -3.61 -9.45
C THR A 22 6.18 -2.88 -8.38
N ALA A 23 4.84 -2.85 -8.47
CA ALA A 23 3.99 -2.33 -7.41
C ALA A 23 4.05 -3.19 -6.13
N PHE A 24 4.01 -4.52 -6.26
CA PHE A 24 4.17 -5.42 -5.11
C PHE A 24 5.57 -5.35 -4.50
N GLU A 25 6.61 -5.26 -5.32
CA GLU A 25 7.98 -5.04 -4.86
C GLU A 25 8.09 -3.75 -4.06
N ARG A 26 7.55 -2.63 -4.58
CA ARG A 26 7.52 -1.37 -3.85
C ARG A 26 6.83 -1.50 -2.49
N ILE A 27 5.73 -2.25 -2.40
CA ILE A 27 5.07 -2.49 -1.12
C ILE A 27 5.99 -3.25 -0.16
N LYS A 28 6.66 -4.30 -0.63
CA LYS A 28 7.59 -5.12 0.16
C LYS A 28 8.84 -4.35 0.59
N MET A 29 9.41 -3.55 -0.30
CA MET A 29 10.70 -2.88 -0.11
C MET A 29 10.59 -1.52 0.57
N GLN A 30 9.43 -0.85 0.48
CA GLN A 30 9.29 0.51 0.97
C GLN A 30 8.05 0.70 1.83
N ALA A 31 6.86 0.37 1.30
CA ALA A 31 5.63 0.85 1.92
C ALA A 31 5.28 0.11 3.22
N ALA A 32 5.29 -1.23 3.20
CA ALA A 32 4.94 -2.01 4.37
C ALA A 32 5.94 -1.84 5.52
N PRO A 33 7.27 -1.92 5.31
CA PRO A 33 8.25 -1.68 6.38
C PRO A 33 8.10 -0.31 7.05
N LYS A 34 7.98 0.76 6.25
CA LYS A 34 7.81 2.13 6.76
C LYS A 34 6.48 2.29 7.50
N ASN A 35 5.40 1.66 7.04
CA ASN A 35 4.13 1.70 7.75
C ASN A 35 4.18 0.96 9.10
N MET A 36 4.82 -0.22 9.15
CA MET A 36 4.97 -0.95 10.42
C MET A 36 5.78 -0.14 11.43
N LYS A 37 6.85 0.53 10.98
CA LYS A 37 7.64 1.44 11.81
C LYS A 37 6.80 2.61 12.32
N ARG A 38 6.01 3.24 11.46
CA ARG A 38 5.11 4.34 11.84
C ARG A 38 4.08 3.92 12.89
N LEU A 39 3.58 2.68 12.80
CA LEU A 39 2.59 2.12 13.73
C LEU A 39 3.22 1.62 15.04
N GLY A 40 4.54 1.68 15.20
CA GLY A 40 5.23 1.26 16.43
C GLY A 40 5.25 -0.25 16.65
N PHE A 41 5.06 -1.06 15.61
CA PHE A 41 5.20 -2.51 15.74
C PHE A 41 6.66 -2.93 15.92
N LEU A 42 6.88 -4.23 16.15
CA LEU A 42 8.20 -4.82 16.33
C LEU A 42 8.51 -5.92 15.30
N ASN A 43 7.80 -5.92 14.17
CA ASN A 43 8.01 -6.92 13.12
C ASN A 43 9.43 -6.84 12.52
N PRO A 44 9.99 -7.96 12.04
CA PRO A 44 11.34 -8.01 11.48
C PRO A 44 11.62 -6.98 10.38
N CYS A 45 10.60 -6.67 9.56
CA CYS A 45 10.72 -5.71 8.45
C CYS A 45 11.11 -4.30 8.89
N ILE A 46 10.90 -3.92 10.16
CA ILE A 46 11.29 -2.62 10.70
C ILE A 46 12.81 -2.53 10.87
N LYS A 47 13.46 -3.65 11.22
CA LYS A 47 14.91 -3.73 11.39
C LYS A 47 15.60 -3.90 10.04
N THR A 48 15.09 -4.76 9.17
CA THR A 48 15.69 -5.04 7.86
C THR A 48 15.45 -3.93 6.84
N GLY A 49 14.37 -3.15 6.99
CA GLY A 49 13.97 -2.13 6.04
C GLY A 49 13.21 -2.67 4.82
N TYR A 50 13.05 -3.98 4.69
CA TYR A 50 12.29 -4.66 3.63
C TYR A 50 11.52 -5.87 4.17
N CYS A 51 10.50 -6.30 3.44
CA CYS A 51 9.67 -7.45 3.81
C CYS A 51 10.47 -8.75 3.70
N VAL A 52 10.58 -9.48 4.81
CA VAL A 52 11.18 -10.82 4.89
C VAL A 52 10.13 -11.94 4.85
N ASN A 53 8.90 -11.61 4.43
CA ASN A 53 7.75 -12.52 4.47
C ASN A 53 7.54 -13.19 5.85
N CYS A 54 7.58 -12.39 6.92
CA CYS A 54 7.47 -12.90 8.28
C CYS A 54 6.09 -13.49 8.58
N ASP A 55 6.01 -14.39 9.56
CA ASP A 55 4.76 -14.91 10.12
C ASP A 55 4.52 -14.47 11.57
N ALA A 56 5.03 -13.28 11.92
CA ALA A 56 4.83 -12.71 13.26
C ALA A 56 3.34 -12.49 13.54
N GLU A 57 2.90 -12.73 14.78
CA GLU A 57 1.50 -12.53 15.20
C GLU A 57 1.03 -11.09 14.91
N THR A 58 1.92 -10.12 15.13
CA THR A 58 1.70 -8.68 14.88
C THR A 58 1.75 -8.28 13.40
N ARG A 59 1.83 -9.22 12.46
CA ARG A 59 1.83 -8.93 11.02
C ARG A 59 0.52 -8.28 10.61
N ALA A 60 0.57 -6.98 10.27
CA ALA A 60 -0.57 -6.26 9.71
C ALA A 60 -0.66 -6.30 8.16
N CYS A 61 0.42 -6.67 7.45
CA CYS A 61 0.44 -6.78 5.98
C CYS A 61 0.02 -8.18 5.50
N ARG A 62 -1.22 -8.57 5.80
CA ARG A 62 -1.75 -9.92 5.51
C ARG A 62 -2.44 -10.06 4.15
N ILE A 63 -2.95 -8.96 3.60
CA ILE A 63 -3.80 -8.98 2.41
C ILE A 63 -3.31 -7.96 1.41
N TYR A 64 -3.34 -8.34 0.13
CA TYR A 64 -3.24 -7.42 -1.00
C TYR A 64 -4.61 -7.30 -1.68
N SER A 65 -4.92 -6.11 -2.19
CA SER A 65 -6.11 -5.87 -2.99
C SER A 65 -5.72 -5.18 -4.28
N VAL A 66 -6.19 -5.73 -5.40
CA VAL A 66 -5.93 -5.17 -6.74
C VAL A 66 -7.26 -4.78 -7.36
N ILE A 67 -7.40 -3.49 -7.69
CA ILE A 67 -8.59 -2.95 -8.36
C ILE A 67 -8.25 -2.80 -9.85
N LYS A 68 -8.68 -3.78 -10.66
CA LYS A 68 -8.43 -3.75 -12.11
C LYS A 68 -9.28 -2.71 -12.85
N ARG A 69 -10.49 -2.43 -12.35
CA ARG A 69 -11.45 -1.46 -12.90
C ARG A 69 -12.27 -0.84 -11.77
N ARG A 70 -12.83 0.35 -12.02
CA ARG A 70 -13.78 0.99 -11.11
C ARG A 70 -14.93 0.01 -10.77
N PRO A 71 -15.21 -0.25 -9.48
CA PRO A 71 -16.35 -1.08 -9.09
C PRO A 71 -17.67 -0.47 -9.55
N MET A 72 -18.60 -1.29 -10.02
CA MET A 72 -19.86 -0.83 -10.63
C MET A 72 -20.70 0.07 -9.70
N LEU A 73 -20.72 -0.24 -8.40
CA LEU A 73 -21.56 0.42 -7.41
C LEU A 73 -20.86 1.53 -6.60
N THR A 74 -19.60 1.85 -6.94
CA THR A 74 -18.82 2.84 -6.20
C THR A 74 -18.36 3.94 -7.14
N ASP A 75 -18.69 5.18 -6.82
CA ASP A 75 -18.04 6.33 -7.45
C ASP A 75 -16.61 6.46 -6.92
N MET A 76 -15.62 6.29 -7.80
CA MET A 76 -14.22 6.23 -7.42
C MET A 76 -13.40 7.16 -8.30
N THR A 77 -12.67 8.06 -7.67
CA THR A 77 -11.75 9.00 -8.33
C THR A 77 -10.36 8.83 -7.76
N VAL A 78 -9.35 8.75 -8.63
CA VAL A 78 -7.94 8.73 -8.25
C VAL A 78 -7.31 10.06 -8.66
N ILE A 79 -6.75 10.79 -7.70
CA ILE A 79 -6.01 12.03 -7.91
C ILE A 79 -4.53 11.74 -7.72
N VAL A 80 -3.75 11.94 -8.79
CA VAL A 80 -2.30 11.83 -8.75
C VAL A 80 -1.70 13.22 -8.55
N VAL A 81 -1.03 13.40 -7.42
CA VAL A 81 -0.33 14.65 -7.08
C VAL A 81 1.11 14.54 -7.57
N GLY A 82 1.58 15.55 -8.32
CA GLY A 82 2.94 15.62 -8.87
C GLY A 82 4.07 15.80 -7.83
N LYS A 83 3.86 15.39 -6.58
CA LYS A 83 4.83 15.44 -5.48
C LYS A 83 4.96 14.07 -4.81
N SER A 84 6.07 13.83 -4.14
CA SER A 84 6.23 12.66 -3.28
C SER A 84 5.38 12.83 -2.02
N LEU A 85 4.48 11.89 -1.75
CA LEU A 85 3.59 11.90 -0.58
C LEU A 85 3.70 10.57 0.17
N GLY A 86 3.83 10.64 1.50
CA GLY A 86 3.94 9.45 2.35
C GLY A 86 5.14 8.57 1.97
N PHE A 87 4.93 7.26 1.96
CA PHE A 87 5.96 6.25 1.69
C PHE A 87 5.55 5.23 0.64
#